data_AF-A0A353C704-F1
#
_entry.id   AF-A0A353C704-F1
#
_cell.length_a   1.000
_cell.length_b   1.000
_cell.length_c   1.000
_cell.angle_alpha   90.00
_cell.angle_beta   90.00
_cell.angle_gamma   90.00
#
_symmetry.space_group_name_H-M   'P 1'
#
loop_
_entity.id
_entity.type
_entity.pdbx_description
1 polymer ?
#
loop_
_entity_poly.entity_id
_entity_poly.type
_entity_poly.pdbx_seq_one_letter_code
_entity_poly.pdbx_strand_id
1 'polypeptide(L)' 'TSRLITGREIKALAAPRRAGDPSRLVADAAKAREILGWNPKITELKDIVQSSWEWYQRNPSGYADASRNSI' A
#
# COMPACT_ATOMS: atom_id res chain seq x y z
N THR A 1 11.87 3.60 0.49
CA THR A 1 11.08 2.50 1.07
C THR A 1 10.79 1.40 0.07
N SER A 2 10.05 1.65 -1.01
CA SER A 2 9.68 0.57 -1.95
C SER A 2 10.86 -0.14 -2.63
N ARG A 3 11.85 0.59 -3.16
CA ARG A 3 13.07 -0.03 -3.74
C ARG A 3 13.83 -0.92 -2.76
N LEU A 4 13.89 -0.51 -1.49
CA LEU A 4 14.53 -1.28 -0.42
C LEU A 4 13.78 -2.60 -0.16
N ILE A 5 12.45 -2.53 -0.06
CA ILE A 5 11.60 -3.68 0.23
C ILE A 5 11.56 -4.69 -0.92
N THR A 6 11.45 -4.20 -2.15
CA THR A 6 11.38 -5.08 -3.31
C THR A 6 12.74 -5.60 -3.75
N GLY A 7 13.84 -4.97 -3.30
CA GLY A 7 15.20 -5.22 -3.80
C GLY A 7 15.36 -4.94 -5.30
N ARG A 8 14.42 -4.19 -5.90
CA ARG A 8 14.35 -3.95 -7.33
C ARG A 8 14.54 -2.48 -7.64
N GLU A 9 15.19 -2.22 -8.77
CA GLU A 9 15.13 -0.91 -9.40
C GLU A 9 13.70 -0.60 -9.84
N ILE A 10 13.22 0.58 -9.43
CA ILE A 10 11.89 1.10 -9.78
C ILE A 10 12.10 2.42 -10.48
N LYS A 11 11.92 2.46 -11.80
CA LYS A 11 12.03 3.69 -12.59
C LYS A 11 10.85 4.61 -12.24
N ALA A 12 11.15 5.76 -11.64
CA ALA A 12 10.18 6.81 -11.38
C ALA A 12 10.49 8.01 -12.28
N LEU A 13 9.49 8.53 -12.99
CA LEU A 13 9.64 9.66 -13.90
C LEU A 13 8.79 10.81 -13.39
N ALA A 14 9.38 12.01 -13.35
CA ALA A 14 8.63 13.22 -13.03
C ALA A 14 7.63 13.50 -14.17
N ALA A 15 6.40 13.84 -13.79
CA ALA A 15 5.32 14.19 -14.71
C ALA A 15 4.58 15.42 -14.16
N PRO A 16 3.79 16.13 -14.99
CA PRO A 16 2.96 17.24 -14.52
C PRO A 16 2.03 16.84 -13.38
N ARG A 17 1.65 17.80 -12.54
CA ARG A 17 0.68 17.55 -11.45
C ARG A 17 -0.68 17.20 -12.06
N ARG A 18 -1.30 16.14 -11.56
CA ARG A 18 -2.68 15.81 -11.90
C ARG A 18 -3.61 16.81 -11.20
N ALA A 19 -4.57 17.36 -11.95
CA ALA A 19 -5.53 18.31 -11.40
C ALA A 19 -6.31 17.68 -10.22
N GLY A 20 -6.45 18.44 -9.14
CA GLY A 20 -7.12 18.00 -7.91
C GLY A 20 -6.20 17.43 -6.82
N ASP A 21 -4.94 17.08 -7.12
CA ASP A 21 -4.03 16.53 -6.10
C ASP A 21 -3.47 17.65 -5.17
N PRO A 22 -3.73 17.59 -3.85
CA PRO A 22 -3.15 18.54 -2.90
C PRO A 22 -1.63 18.35 -2.79
N SER A 23 -0.92 19.34 -2.23
CA SER A 23 0.52 19.21 -1.96
C SER A 23 0.83 18.23 -0.82
N ARG A 24 -0.04 18.13 0.18
CA ARG A 24 0.07 17.21 1.31
C ARG A 24 -1.31 16.93 1.89
N LEU A 25 -1.55 15.67 2.27
CA LEU A 25 -2.76 15.24 2.97
C LEU A 25 -2.37 14.20 4.03
N VAL A 26 -2.57 14.54 5.30
CA VAL A 26 -2.26 13.67 6.45
C VAL A 26 -3.42 13.76 7.44
N ALA A 27 -3.87 12.64 7.97
CA ALA A 27 -4.98 12.57 8.91
C ALA A 27 -4.51 12.59 10.37
N ASP A 28 -5.29 13.23 11.25
CA ASP A 28 -5.20 13.03 12.69
C ASP A 28 -6.19 11.94 13.12
N ALA A 29 -5.67 10.85 13.69
CA ALA A 29 -6.45 9.72 14.16
C ALA A 29 -6.93 9.85 15.63
N ALA A 30 -6.67 10.99 16.30
CA ALA A 30 -7.05 11.21 17.70
C ALA A 30 -8.52 10.92 17.98
N LYS A 31 -9.43 11.47 17.18
CA LYS A 31 -10.88 11.31 17.37
C LYS A 31 -11.35 9.85 17.24
N ALA A 32 -10.75 9.09 16.33
CA ALA A 32 -11.06 7.67 16.17
C ALA A 32 -10.58 6.84 17.38
N ARG A 33 -9.39 7.17 17.92
CA ARG A 33 -8.89 6.55 19.16
C ARG A 33 -9.79 6.84 20.35
N GLU A 34 -10.20 8.09 20.51
CA GLU A 34 -11.04 8.52 21.63
C GLU A 34 -12.43 7.89 21.60
N ILE A 35 -13.14 7.98 20.48
CA ILE A 35 -14.56 7.61 20.41
C ILE A 35 -14.74 6.11 20.18
N LEU A 36 -13.88 5.50 19.35
CA LEU A 36 -14.05 4.12 18.92
C LEU A 36 -13.13 3.15 19.67
N GLY A 37 -12.18 3.65 20.48
CA GLY A 37 -11.09 2.84 21.02
C GLY A 37 -10.20 2.22 19.92
N TRP A 38 -10.33 2.70 18.67
CA TRP A 38 -9.64 2.12 17.54
C TRP A 38 -8.22 2.66 17.45
N ASN A 39 -7.24 1.76 17.36
CA ASN A 39 -5.84 2.13 17.16
C ASN A 39 -5.25 1.40 15.94
N PRO A 40 -4.57 2.09 15.02
CA PRO A 40 -3.93 1.43 13.88
C PRO A 40 -2.83 0.48 14.36
N LYS A 41 -2.87 -0.76 13.88
CA LYS A 41 -1.87 -1.78 14.22
C LYS A 41 -0.63 -1.73 13.32
N ILE A 42 -0.78 -1.19 12.11
CA ILE A 42 0.28 -1.05 11.13
C ILE A 42 0.39 0.44 10.78
N THR A 43 1.44 1.08 11.28
CA THR A 43 1.68 2.52 11.11
C THR A 43 2.91 2.82 10.25
N GLU A 44 3.82 1.86 10.13
CA GLU A 44 5.06 2.06 9.41
C GLU A 44 4.88 1.79 7.92
N LEU A 45 5.32 2.74 7.08
CA LEU A 45 5.27 2.61 5.63
C LEU A 45 6.00 1.35 5.13
N LYS A 46 7.04 0.90 5.85
CA LYS A 46 7.77 -0.30 5.48
C LYS A 46 6.89 -1.56 5.55
N ASP A 47 6.06 -1.67 6.59
CA ASP A 47 5.24 -2.86 6.83
C ASP A 47 4.04 -2.88 5.87
N ILE A 48 3.50 -1.70 5.55
CA ILE A 48 2.43 -1.52 4.54
C ILE A 48 2.92 -1.95 3.16
N VAL A 49 4.11 -1.49 2.74
CA VAL A 49 4.67 -1.82 1.43
C VAL A 49 5.11 -3.29 1.38
N GLN A 50 5.68 -3.82 2.47
CA GLN A 50 6.09 -5.23 2.57
C GLN A 50 4.90 -6.18 2.40
N SER A 51 3.83 -5.99 3.15
CA SER A 51 2.63 -6.83 3.08
C SER A 51 1.99 -6.81 1.68
N SER A 52 1.94 -5.62 1.05
CA SER A 52 1.49 -5.48 -0.34
C SER A 52 2.39 -6.26 -1.30
N TRP A 53 3.71 -6.12 -1.17
CA TRP A 53 4.67 -6.79 -2.06
C TRP A 53 4.61 -8.32 -1.94
N GLU A 54 4.50 -8.85 -0.72
CA GLU A 54 4.30 -10.29 -0.51
C GLU A 54 3.05 -10.82 -1.20
N TRP A 55 1.94 -10.07 -1.15
CA TRP A 55 0.72 -10.46 -1.85
C TRP A 55 0.96 -10.52 -3.37
N TYR A 56 1.59 -9.50 -3.96
CA TYR A 56 1.88 -9.48 -5.39
C TYR A 56 2.82 -10.61 -5.83
N GLN A 57 3.79 -10.98 -4.99
CA GLN A 57 4.67 -12.12 -5.27
C GLN A 57 3.92 -13.46 -5.26
N ARG A 58 2.96 -13.63 -4.35
CA ARG A 58 2.15 -14.86 -4.26
C ARG A 58 1.01 -14.89 -5.30
N ASN A 59 0.57 -13.72 -5.79
CA ASN A 59 -0.60 -13.57 -6.67
C ASN A 59 -0.22 -12.72 -7.90
N PRO A 60 0.66 -13.19 -8.79
CA PRO A 60 1.13 -12.41 -9.94
C PRO A 60 0.01 -12.04 -10.92
N SER A 61 -1.03 -12.88 -11.03
CA SER A 61 -2.24 -12.63 -11.83
C SER A 61 -3.40 -12.05 -11.00
N GLY A 62 -3.11 -11.60 -9.78
CA GLY A 62 -4.12 -11.24 -8.80
C GLY A 62 -5.05 -12.41 -8.49
N TYR A 63 -6.36 -12.14 -8.36
CA TYR A 63 -7.36 -13.15 -8.05
C TYR A 63 -7.72 -14.09 -9.21
N ALA A 64 -7.23 -13.82 -10.43
CA ALA A 64 -7.56 -14.62 -11.62
C ALA A 64 -6.97 -16.03 -11.61
N ASP A 65 -5.96 -16.31 -10.76
CA ASP A 65 -5.32 -17.62 -10.68
C ASP A 65 -6.14 -18.63 -9.84
N ALA A 66 -6.95 -18.13 -8.90
CA ALA A 66 -7.77 -18.96 -8.01
C ALA A 66 -8.96 -19.63 -8.71
N SER A 67 -9.32 -19.21 -9.93
CA SER A 67 -10.41 -19.80 -10.72
C SER A 67 -9.98 -20.98 -11.60
N ARG A 68 -8.68 -21.31 -11.67
CA ARG A 68 -8.15 -22.41 -12.51
C ARG A 68 -8.08 -23.78 -11.84
N ASN A 69 -8.26 -23.87 -10.53
CA ASN A 69 -8.17 -25.14 -9.77
C ASN A 69 -9.53 -25.73 -9.38
N SER A 70 -10.61 -25.35 -10.08
CA SER A 70 -11.96 -25.88 -9.86
C SER A 70 -12.52 -26.55 -11.11
N ILE A 71 -11.80 -27.55 -11.65
CA ILE A 71 -12.34 -28.59 -12.55
C ILE A 71 -11.65 -29.90 -12.23
#